data_AF-A0A1G3CTY6-F1
#
_entry.id   AF-A0A1G3CTY6-F1
#
_cell.length_a   1.000
_cell.length_b   1.000
_cell.length_c   1.000
_cell.angle_alpha   90.00
_cell.angle_beta   90.00
_cell.angle_gamma   90.00
#
_symmetry.space_group_name_H-M   'P 1'
#
loop_
_entity.id
_entity.type
_entity.pdbx_description
1 polymer ?
#
loop_
_entity_poly.entity_id
_entity_poly.type
_entity_poly.pdbx_seq_one_letter_code
_entity_poly.pdbx_strand_id
1 'polypeptide(L)'
;MTWIITKYLLTAGMVVFISEVAKRSDRLGGFIAALPLMTLLTLVWLYIENQPEDKIANHAYYTFWYVIPTLPMFLLFPYLLPKIGFWLTMGACVVATVICFGLFVLVMKGFGINLL
;
A
#
# COMPACT_ATOMS: atom_id res chain seq x y z
N MET A 1 24.16 -1.38 11.49
CA MET A 1 23.74 -2.59 10.76
C MET A 1 22.63 -3.35 11.47
N THR A 2 22.75 -3.66 12.77
CA THR A 2 21.70 -4.31 13.58
C THR A 2 20.32 -3.66 13.44
N TRP A 3 20.27 -2.31 13.45
CA TRP A 3 19.02 -1.55 13.26
C TRP A 3 18.29 -1.84 11.94
N ILE A 4 19.03 -1.91 10.83
CA ILE A 4 18.46 -2.20 9.51
C ILE A 4 18.01 -3.66 9.42
N ILE A 5 18.79 -4.57 10.02
CA ILE A 5 18.44 -6.00 10.09
C ILE A 5 17.13 -6.20 10.85
N THR A 6 16.93 -5.51 11.98
CA THR A 6 15.67 -5.58 12.74
C THR A 6 14.48 -5.08 11.92
N LYS A 7 14.61 -3.93 11.24
CA LYS A 7 13.57 -3.41 10.34
C LYS A 7 13.23 -4.41 9.23
N TYR A 8 14.25 -5.01 8.63
CA TYR A 8 14.07 -6.02 7.58
C TYR A 8 13.36 -7.27 8.09
N LEU A 9 13.77 -7.81 9.24
CA LEU A 9 13.12 -8.99 9.82
C LEU A 9 11.66 -8.73 10.23
N LEU A 10 11.35 -7.55 10.78
CA LEU A 10 9.98 -7.17 11.13
C LEU A 10 9.08 -7.04 9.89
N THR A 11 9.60 -6.40 8.84
CA THR A 11 8.85 -6.21 7.59
C THR A 11 8.63 -7.53 6.86
N ALA A 12 9.66 -8.36 6.72
CA ALA A 12 9.53 -9.71 6.16
C ALA A 12 8.60 -10.58 7.01
N GLY A 13 8.72 -10.51 8.34
CA GLY A 13 7.86 -11.23 9.28
C GLY A 13 6.38 -10.85 9.14
N MET A 14 6.07 -9.56 8.94
CA MET A 14 4.71 -9.11 8.65
C MET A 14 4.17 -9.66 7.33
N VAL A 15 4.96 -9.63 6.26
CA VAL A 15 4.54 -10.19 4.95
C VAL A 15 4.22 -11.67 5.08
N VAL A 16 5.10 -12.44 5.74
CA VAL A 16 4.88 -13.87 5.99
C VAL A 16 3.62 -14.07 6.84
N PHE A 17 3.47 -13.33 7.94
CA PHE A 17 2.31 -13.42 8.83
C PHE A 17 1.00 -13.18 8.08
N ILE A 18 0.90 -12.10 7.30
CA ILE A 18 -0.31 -11.78 6.51
C ILE A 18 -0.59 -12.89 5.51
N SER A 19 0.44 -13.42 4.84
CA SER A 19 0.28 -14.50 3.86
C SER A 19 -0.23 -15.80 4.49
N GLU A 20 0.26 -16.16 5.68
CA GLU A 20 -0.17 -17.37 6.40
C GLU A 20 -1.59 -17.22 6.94
N VAL A 21 -1.96 -16.03 7.43
CA VAL A 21 -3.35 -15.77 7.85
C VAL A 21 -4.30 -15.83 6.65
N ALA A 22 -3.92 -15.25 5.50
CA ALA A 22 -4.72 -15.29 4.29
C ALA A 22 -4.93 -16.72 3.77
N LYS A 23 -3.90 -17.59 3.82
CA LYS A 23 -4.04 -19.02 3.48
C LYS A 23 -5.05 -19.75 4.36
N ARG A 24 -5.18 -19.34 5.63
CA ARG A 24 -6.06 -19.99 6.60
C ARG A 24 -7.49 -19.45 6.58
N SER A 25 -7.67 -18.17 6.22
CA SER A 25 -8.97 -17.53 6.06
C SER A 25 -8.88 -16.34 5.13
N ASP A 26 -9.57 -16.40 3.98
CA ASP A 26 -9.61 -15.30 3.01
C ASP A 26 -10.21 -14.02 3.61
N ARG A 27 -11.22 -14.15 4.48
CA ARG A 27 -11.89 -13.01 5.13
C ARG A 27 -10.98 -12.30 6.12
N LEU A 28 -10.31 -13.05 7.00
CA LEU A 28 -9.36 -12.47 7.96
C LEU A 28 -8.10 -11.95 7.25
N GLY A 29 -7.61 -12.69 6.24
CA GLY A 29 -6.51 -12.24 5.40
C GLY A 29 -6.79 -10.92 4.72
N GLY A 30 -7.97 -10.78 4.08
CA GLY A 30 -8.40 -9.54 3.45
C GLY A 30 -8.56 -8.39 4.44
N PHE A 31 -9.13 -8.64 5.62
CA PHE A 31 -9.25 -7.61 6.68
C PHE A 31 -7.87 -7.12 7.15
N ILE A 32 -6.95 -8.03 7.46
CA ILE A 32 -5.60 -7.67 7.92
C ILE A 32 -4.81 -6.98 6.81
N ALA A 33 -4.94 -7.44 5.55
CA ALA A 33 -4.28 -6.82 4.41
C ALA A 33 -4.79 -5.40 4.10
N ALA A 34 -6.05 -5.10 4.45
CA ALA A 34 -6.62 -3.76 4.30
C ALA A 34 -6.14 -2.78 5.39
N LEU A 35 -5.62 -3.27 6.52
CA LEU A 35 -5.06 -2.42 7.55
C LEU A 35 -3.74 -1.79 7.07
N PRO A 36 -3.48 -0.51 7.37
CA PRO A 36 -2.25 0.18 6.98
C PRO A 36 -1.06 -0.22 7.87
N LEU A 37 -0.85 -1.52 8.11
CA LEU A 37 0.17 -2.05 9.03
C LEU A 37 1.57 -1.58 8.67
N MET A 38 1.89 -1.56 7.37
CA MET A 38 3.17 -1.05 6.89
C MET A 38 3.34 0.44 7.21
N THR A 39 2.30 1.24 7.02
CA THR A 39 2.30 2.67 7.35
C THR A 39 2.38 2.91 8.86
N LEU A 40 1.68 2.11 9.68
CA LEU A 40 1.80 2.21 11.13
C LEU A 40 3.22 1.90 11.60
N LEU A 41 3.84 0.86 11.02
CA LEU A 41 5.22 0.54 11.31
C LEU A 41 6.17 1.68 10.90
N THR A 42 6.00 2.27 9.71
CA THR A 42 6.84 3.40 9.28
C THR A 42 6.67 4.62 10.18
N LEU A 43 5.45 4.95 10.61
CA LEU A 43 5.20 6.05 11.55
C LEU A 43 5.89 5.83 12.90
N VAL A 44 5.81 4.61 13.45
CA VAL A 44 6.53 4.23 14.67
C VAL A 44 8.04 4.43 14.50
N TRP A 45 8.61 4.01 13.37
CA TRP A 45 10.03 4.23 13.11
C TRP A 45 10.40 5.71 12.99
N LEU A 46 9.61 6.51 12.24
CA LEU A 46 9.85 7.94 12.10
C LEU A 46 9.83 8.64 13.47
N TYR A 47 8.91 8.23 14.35
CA TYR A 47 8.83 8.73 15.71
C TYR A 47 10.05 8.34 16.56
N ILE A 48 10.46 7.06 16.55
CA ILE A 48 11.65 6.59 17.28
C ILE A 48 12.93 7.26 16.77
N GLU A 49 12.99 7.55 15.47
CA GLU A 49 14.11 8.25 14.83
C GLU A 49 14.06 9.78 15.00
N ASN A 50 13.18 10.28 15.88
CA ASN A 50 13.00 11.70 16.21
C ASN A 50 12.84 12.58 14.95
N GLN A 51 12.10 12.10 13.96
CA GLN A 51 11.78 12.91 12.78
C GLN A 51 10.81 14.03 13.16
N PRO A 52 10.86 15.19 12.47
CA PRO A 52 9.95 16.30 12.73
C PRO A 52 8.48 15.87 12.62
N GLU A 53 7.62 16.42 13.48
CA GLU A 53 6.18 16.11 13.51
C GLU A 53 5.53 16.36 12.14
N ASP A 54 5.92 17.43 11.44
CA ASP A 54 5.45 17.74 10.08
C ASP A 54 5.72 16.60 9.10
N LYS A 55 6.86 15.91 9.23
CA LYS A 55 7.22 14.79 8.35
C LYS A 55 6.38 13.55 8.63
N ILE A 56 6.06 13.32 9.90
CA ILE A 56 5.18 12.23 10.34
C ILE A 56 3.75 12.49 9.85
N ALA A 57 3.24 13.70 10.03
CA ALA A 57 1.93 14.12 9.56
C ALA A 57 1.80 14.05 8.03
N ASN A 58 2.82 14.55 7.31
CA ASN A 58 2.86 14.48 5.86
C ASN A 58 2.86 13.04 5.35
N HIS A 59 3.57 12.12 6.01
CA HIS A 59 3.55 10.71 5.61
C HIS A 59 2.13 10.13 5.65
N ALA A 60 1.35 10.43 6.70
CA ALA A 60 -0.04 10.01 6.80
C ALA A 60 -0.93 10.70 5.75
N TYR A 61 -0.76 12.00 5.54
CA TYR A 61 -1.53 12.79 4.57
C TYR A 61 -1.35 12.30 3.13
N TYR A 62 -0.10 12.13 2.68
CA TYR A 62 0.17 11.65 1.33
C TYR A 62 -0.31 10.20 1.15
N THR A 63 -0.13 9.34 2.16
CA THR A 63 -0.60 7.96 2.10
C THR A 63 -2.12 7.90 1.92
N PHE A 64 -2.89 8.75 2.61
CA PHE A 64 -4.34 8.85 2.42
C PHE A 64 -4.71 9.11 0.95
N TRP A 65 -4.09 10.12 0.33
CA TRP A 65 -4.36 10.45 -1.08
C TRP A 65 -3.92 9.35 -2.04
N TYR A 66 -2.80 8.68 -1.76
CA TYR A 66 -2.27 7.61 -2.62
C TYR A 66 -3.03 6.29 -2.52
N VAL A 67 -3.79 6.05 -1.45
CA VAL A 67 -4.66 4.87 -1.35
C VAL A 67 -5.83 4.95 -2.34
N ILE A 68 -6.37 6.14 -2.60
CA ILE A 68 -7.53 6.32 -3.49
C ILE A 68 -7.30 5.74 -4.90
N PRO A 69 -6.21 6.10 -5.62
CA PRO A 69 -5.95 5.56 -6.96
C PRO A 69 -5.55 4.07 -6.98
N THR A 70 -5.28 3.43 -5.83
CA THR A 70 -4.98 1.99 -5.77
C THR A 70 -6.23 1.14 -5.52
N LEU A 71 -7.34 1.73 -5.05
CA LEU A 71 -8.60 1.02 -4.83
C LEU A 71 -9.16 0.28 -6.07
N PRO A 72 -9.10 0.84 -7.31
CA PRO A 72 -9.63 0.16 -8.49
C PRO A 72 -9.01 -1.23 -8.72
N MET A 73 -7.75 -1.44 -8.34
CA MET A 73 -7.08 -2.74 -8.47
C MET A 73 -7.80 -3.84 -7.70
N PHE A 74 -8.35 -3.56 -6.51
CA PHE A 74 -9.04 -4.57 -5.69
C PHE A 74 -10.32 -5.08 -6.34
N LEU A 75 -10.92 -4.31 -7.26
CA LEU A 75 -12.08 -4.75 -8.07
C LEU A 75 -11.65 -5.37 -9.39
N LEU A 76 -10.62 -4.79 -10.03
CA LEU A 76 -10.11 -5.24 -11.32
C LEU A 76 -9.48 -6.64 -11.25
N PHE A 77 -8.73 -6.92 -10.19
CA PHE A 77 -8.02 -8.18 -9.99
C PHE A 77 -8.96 -9.40 -9.94
N PRO A 78 -9.97 -9.47 -9.05
CA PRO A 78 -10.89 -10.63 -9.01
C PRO A 78 -11.72 -10.77 -10.30
N TYR A 79 -11.96 -9.68 -11.04
CA TYR A 79 -12.69 -9.72 -12.31
C TYR A 79 -11.87 -10.30 -13.47
N LEU A 80 -10.58 -9.95 -13.55
CA LEU A 80 -9.68 -10.40 -14.63
C LEU A 80 -9.05 -11.77 -14.35
N LEU A 81 -8.82 -12.11 -13.08
CA LEU A 81 -8.18 -13.36 -12.66
C LEU A 81 -8.77 -14.62 -13.34
N PRO A 82 -10.10 -14.82 -13.37
CA PRO A 82 -10.68 -16.00 -14.03
C PRO A 82 -10.64 -15.95 -15.57
N LYS A 83 -10.35 -14.80 -16.19
CA LYS A 83 -10.42 -14.60 -17.65
C LYS A 83 -9.07 -14.76 -18.35
N ILE A 84 -8.01 -14.19 -17.76
CA ILE A 84 -6.69 -14.11 -18.40
C ILE A 84 -5.59 -14.76 -17.57
N GLY A 85 -5.92 -15.34 -16.41
CA GLY A 85 -4.97 -15.98 -15.50
C GLY A 85 -4.18 -15.01 -14.64
N PHE A 86 -3.40 -15.54 -13.69
CA PHE A 86 -2.76 -14.77 -12.62
C PHE A 86 -1.73 -13.74 -13.13
N TRP A 87 -0.74 -14.17 -13.92
CA TRP A 87 0.38 -13.31 -14.31
C TRP A 87 -0.05 -12.14 -15.21
N LEU A 88 -0.95 -12.40 -16.17
CA LEU A 88 -1.50 -11.36 -17.04
C LEU A 88 -2.41 -10.41 -16.25
N THR A 89 -3.22 -10.92 -15.32
CA THR A 89 -4.04 -10.10 -14.43
C THR A 89 -3.19 -9.18 -13.56
N MET A 90 -2.13 -9.70 -12.95
CA MET A 90 -1.20 -8.92 -12.15
C MET A 90 -0.57 -7.79 -12.97
N GLY A 91 -0.07 -8.10 -14.18
CA GLY A 91 0.47 -7.09 -15.10
C GLY A 91 -0.55 -6.02 -15.47
N ALA A 92 -1.77 -6.42 -15.83
CA ALA A 92 -2.86 -5.49 -16.16
C ALA A 92 -3.23 -4.58 -14.97
N CYS A 93 -3.30 -5.13 -13.75
CA CYS A 93 -3.55 -4.38 -12.53
C CYS A 93 -2.44 -3.35 -12.26
N VAL A 94 -1.16 -3.71 -12.42
CA VAL A 94 -0.05 -2.78 -12.23
C VAL A 94 -0.15 -1.61 -13.22
N VAL A 95 -0.36 -1.90 -14.51
CA VAL A 95 -0.51 -0.87 -15.54
C VAL A 95 -1.72 0.03 -15.25
N ALA A 96 -2.86 -0.57 -14.87
CA ALA A 96 -4.06 0.18 -14.50
C ALA A 96 -3.80 1.11 -13.31
N THR A 97 -3.13 0.64 -12.25
CA THR A 97 -2.79 1.46 -11.09
C THR A 97 -1.89 2.63 -11.46
N VAL A 98 -0.87 2.44 -12.30
CA VAL A 98 0.00 3.52 -12.78
C VAL A 98 -0.79 4.58 -13.56
N ILE A 99 -1.70 4.15 -14.44
CA ILE A 99 -2.58 5.05 -15.20
C ILE A 99 -3.52 5.81 -14.26
N CYS A 100 -4.18 5.12 -13.33
CA CYS A 100 -5.06 5.72 -12.33
C CYS A 100 -4.31 6.76 -11.49
N PHE A 101 -3.08 6.46 -11.09
CA PHE A 101 -2.25 7.39 -10.33
C PHE A 101 -1.88 8.64 -11.12
N GLY A 102 -1.45 8.48 -12.38
CA GLY A 102 -1.15 9.60 -13.27
C GLY A 102 -2.35 10.51 -13.50
N LEU A 103 -3.53 9.92 -13.79
CA LEU A 103 -4.78 10.68 -13.92
C LEU A 103 -5.16 11.38 -12.62
N PHE A 104 -5.02 10.69 -11.48
CA PHE A 104 -5.35 11.24 -10.17
C PHE A 104 -4.50 12.46 -9.85
N VAL A 105 -3.18 12.40 -10.05
CA VAL A 105 -2.27 13.53 -9.85
C VAL A 105 -2.67 14.72 -10.73
N LEU A 106 -3.02 14.49 -12.01
CA LEU A 106 -3.46 15.54 -12.91
C LEU A 106 -4.76 16.22 -12.43
N VAL A 107 -5.72 15.43 -11.96
CA VAL A 107 -6.98 15.94 -11.41
C VAL A 107 -6.73 16.74 -10.14
N MET A 108 -5.96 16.19 -9.19
CA MET A 108 -5.67 16.83 -7.91
C MET A 108 -4.87 18.12 -8.06
N LYS A 109 -4.00 18.22 -9.07
CA LYS A 109 -3.31 19.46 -9.44
C LYS A 109 -4.30 20.57 -9.79
N GLY A 110 -5.42 20.25 -10.46
CA GLY A 110 -6.50 21.19 -10.74
C GLY A 110 -7.23 21.71 -9.49
N PHE A 111 -7.23 20.93 -8.41
CA PHE A 111 -7.77 21.31 -7.10
C PHE A 111 -6.74 21.98 -6.18
N GLY A 112 -5.52 22.24 -6.66
CA GLY A 112 -4.45 22.87 -5.88
C GLY A 112 -3.74 21.94 -4.89
N ILE A 113 -4.01 20.63 -4.92
CA ILE A 113 -3.33 19.63 -4.09
C ILE A 113 -2.16 19.09 -4.88
N ASN A 114 -0.94 19.46 -4.49
CA ASN A 114 0.27 19.02 -5.16
C ASN A 114 0.76 17.70 -4.56
N LEU A 115 0.47 16.60 -5.26
CA LEU A 115 0.89 15.25 -4.88
C LEU A 115 2.24 14.86 -5.53
N LEU A 116 2.75 15.62 -6.49
CA LEU A 116 4.00 15.31 -7.22
C LEU A 116 4.65 16.57 -7.82
#